data_AF-A0A7S3HBD3-F1
#
_entry.id   AF-A0A7S3HBD3-F1
#
_cell.length_a   1.000
_cell.length_b   1.000
_cell.length_c   1.000
_cell.angle_alpha   90.00
_cell.angle_beta   90.00
_cell.angle_gamma   90.00
#
_symmetry.space_group_name_H-M   'P 1'
#
loop_
_entity.id
_entity.type
_entity.pdbx_description
1 polymer ?
#
loop_
_entity_poly.entity_id
_entity_poly.type
_entity_poly.pdbx_seq_one_letter_code
_entity_poly.pdbx_strand_id
1 'polypeptide(L)'
;MQVKSEHWAEESTAFDFDSSMFDVGLLDDDEEISDVTTEDVSPESSYVKPNTAKSQRGVFKTTRRYNTGKKMSIVSTLSHMDGPKVNVSRRPPSNILYAFPHFDKCDSLVYFPCTMTRHLNTGDFTAISKLFNTHLDKDCRVFMDYASIGDINIKSFLRLHEVMLDAQPDRIMCVHTTKVVENQIMASVYLKATDNRTITDSVARTVKDPICAGLFTMNRAERMKLNLAAVNRTEEEKLKMIELADSKEDLLVYVRLNLVLTFNDFTKKITSIICNGQVTSMHAVKDL
;
A
#
# COMPACT_ATOMS: atom_id res chain seq x y z
N MET A 1 10.99 24.22 -15.15
CA MET A 1 12.04 23.32 -14.63
C MET A 1 11.77 21.95 -15.24
N GLN A 2 12.50 21.55 -16.29
CA GLN A 2 12.35 20.23 -16.91
C GLN A 2 13.17 19.22 -16.09
N VAL A 3 12.50 18.30 -15.39
CA VAL A 3 13.15 17.17 -14.74
C VAL A 3 13.60 16.22 -15.85
N LYS A 4 14.92 16.09 -16.07
CA LYS A 4 15.47 15.08 -16.97
C LYS A 4 15.20 13.71 -16.35
N SER A 5 14.39 12.89 -17.01
CA SER A 5 14.20 11.49 -16.63
C SER A 5 15.43 10.70 -17.08
N GLU A 6 16.34 10.39 -16.16
CA GLU A 6 17.41 9.42 -16.43
C GLU A 6 16.82 8.01 -16.50
N HIS A 7 17.01 7.35 -17.63
CA HIS A 7 16.50 6.02 -17.91
C HIS A 7 17.49 4.99 -17.39
N TRP A 8 17.22 4.40 -16.21
CA TRP A 8 18.02 3.35 -15.62
C TRP A 8 17.54 1.99 -16.15
N ALA A 9 18.42 1.26 -16.85
CA ALA A 9 18.17 -0.12 -17.25
C ALA A 9 18.51 -1.05 -16.07
N GLU A 10 17.50 -1.67 -15.48
CA GLU A 10 17.68 -2.72 -14.46
C GLU A 10 17.38 -4.09 -15.07
N GLU A 11 18.29 -5.05 -14.86
CA GLU A 11 18.14 -6.44 -15.25
C GLU A 11 16.97 -7.10 -14.48
N SER A 12 15.95 -7.53 -15.22
CA SER A 12 14.79 -8.24 -14.69
C SER A 12 15.16 -9.68 -14.35
N THR A 13 15.40 -9.98 -13.07
CA THR A 13 15.45 -11.36 -12.58
C THR A 13 14.05 -11.81 -12.15
N ALA A 14 13.61 -12.99 -12.59
CA ALA A 14 12.35 -13.58 -12.17
C ALA A 14 12.43 -13.93 -10.67
N PHE A 15 11.48 -13.40 -9.88
CA PHE A 15 11.49 -13.49 -8.43
C PHE A 15 10.25 -14.25 -7.95
N ASP A 16 10.46 -15.40 -7.31
CA ASP A 16 9.39 -16.16 -6.64
C ASP A 16 9.14 -15.60 -5.24
N PHE A 17 7.88 -15.27 -4.96
CA PHE A 17 7.45 -14.59 -3.73
C PHE A 17 7.19 -15.59 -2.60
N ASP A 18 7.99 -15.52 -1.52
CA ASP A 18 7.75 -16.28 -0.28
C ASP A 18 6.80 -15.49 0.64
N SER A 19 5.60 -16.03 0.85
CA SER A 19 4.52 -15.42 1.63
C SER A 19 4.71 -15.52 3.15
N SER A 20 5.72 -16.22 3.64
CA SER A 20 5.93 -16.51 5.06
C SER A 20 6.54 -15.35 5.88
N MET A 21 6.87 -14.21 5.27
CA MET A 21 7.69 -13.16 5.92
C MET A 21 6.90 -12.12 6.75
N PHE A 22 5.56 -12.18 6.80
CA PHE A 22 4.75 -11.19 7.53
C PHE A 22 4.05 -11.81 8.74
N ASP A 23 4.80 -12.03 9.82
CA ASP A 23 4.21 -12.29 11.14
C ASP A 23 3.86 -10.96 11.81
N VAL A 24 2.56 -10.73 12.01
CA VAL A 24 1.98 -9.43 12.38
C VAL A 24 1.94 -9.30 13.91
N GLY A 25 2.93 -8.59 14.47
CA GLY A 25 2.84 -8.09 15.83
C GLY A 25 1.79 -6.98 15.91
N LEU A 26 0.62 -7.30 16.46
CA LEU A 26 -0.39 -6.32 16.90
C LEU A 26 0.21 -5.46 18.02
N LEU A 27 0.32 -4.15 17.80
CA LEU A 27 0.64 -3.16 18.83
C LEU A 27 -0.65 -2.42 19.19
N ASP A 28 -0.98 -2.45 20.47
CA ASP A 28 -2.09 -1.72 21.09
C ASP A 28 -1.62 -0.29 21.38
N ASP A 29 -1.83 0.64 20.45
CA ASP A 29 -1.58 2.07 20.66
C ASP A 29 -2.90 2.80 20.97
N ASP A 30 -3.27 2.81 22.24
CA ASP A 30 -4.34 3.63 22.81
C ASP A 30 -3.85 5.08 23.03
N GLU A 31 -3.76 5.89 21.96
CA GLU A 31 -3.69 7.35 22.10
C GLU A 31 -5.04 7.99 21.78
N GLU A 32 -5.64 8.53 22.84
CA GLU A 32 -6.91 9.26 22.87
C GLU A 32 -6.72 10.64 22.20
N ILE A 33 -7.25 10.81 20.99
CA ILE A 33 -7.25 12.10 20.29
C ILE A 33 -8.31 12.99 20.95
N SER A 34 -7.87 14.05 21.62
CA SER A 34 -8.75 15.06 22.20
C SER A 34 -9.39 15.93 21.12
N ASP A 35 -10.72 15.93 21.07
CA ASP A 35 -11.54 16.79 20.21
C ASP A 35 -11.29 18.28 20.52
N VAL A 36 -10.77 19.02 19.55
CA VAL A 36 -10.68 20.48 19.61
C VAL A 36 -12.05 21.04 19.23
N THR A 37 -12.80 21.46 20.24
CA THR A 37 -14.06 22.18 20.09
C THR A 37 -13.76 23.63 19.68
N THR A 38 -14.23 24.04 18.50
CA THR A 38 -14.29 25.44 18.10
C THR A 38 -15.56 26.07 18.66
N GLU A 39 -15.38 27.13 19.45
CA GLU A 39 -16.45 27.87 20.10
C GLU A 39 -17.35 28.66 19.13
N ASP A 40 -18.62 28.68 19.54
CA ASP A 40 -19.83 29.25 18.96
C ASP A 40 -19.83 30.76 18.69
N VAL A 41 -20.61 31.16 17.68
CA VAL A 41 -21.43 32.38 17.71
C VAL A 41 -22.88 31.97 17.45
N SER A 42 -23.71 32.06 18.49
CA SER A 42 -25.17 31.84 18.45
C SER A 42 -25.92 33.07 17.89
N PRO A 43 -27.20 32.91 17.50
CA PRO A 43 -28.23 33.39 18.43
C PRO A 43 -29.41 32.43 18.66
N GLU A 44 -29.79 32.38 19.93
CA GLU A 44 -31.05 32.04 20.59
C GLU A 44 -32.14 31.25 19.84
N SER A 45 -32.35 30.02 20.30
CA SER A 45 -33.65 29.33 20.20
C SER A 45 -33.80 28.41 21.41
N SER A 46 -34.75 28.74 22.28
CA SER A 46 -35.05 28.04 23.52
C SER A 46 -35.64 26.64 23.28
N TYR A 47 -34.85 25.60 23.54
CA TYR A 47 -35.32 24.23 23.70
C TYR A 47 -34.89 23.66 25.05
N VAL A 48 -35.88 23.15 25.78
CA VAL A 48 -35.77 22.49 27.08
C VAL A 48 -35.05 21.16 26.91
N LYS A 49 -33.90 20.98 27.59
CA LYS A 49 -33.13 19.73 27.61
C LYS A 49 -33.67 18.76 28.67
N PRO A 50 -33.87 17.47 28.35
CA PRO A 50 -34.10 16.44 29.36
C PRO A 50 -32.79 16.02 30.03
N ASN A 51 -32.80 15.95 31.36
CA ASN A 51 -31.72 15.44 32.20
C ASN A 51 -31.47 13.95 31.93
N THR A 52 -30.29 13.60 31.43
CA THR A 52 -29.80 12.22 31.38
C THR A 52 -28.81 11.96 32.51
N ALA A 53 -29.12 10.95 33.32
CA ALA A 53 -28.36 10.56 34.50
C ALA A 53 -26.99 9.98 34.11
N LYS A 54 -25.96 10.40 34.87
CA LYS A 54 -24.58 9.92 34.75
C LYS A 54 -24.49 8.45 35.18
N SER A 55 -24.29 7.56 34.22
CA SER A 55 -23.98 6.15 34.46
C SER A 55 -22.48 5.99 34.76
N GLN A 56 -22.12 5.78 36.03
CA GLN A 56 -20.77 5.37 36.43
C GLN A 56 -20.46 3.97 35.88
N ARG A 57 -19.62 3.86 34.85
CA ARG A 57 -19.06 2.58 34.39
C ARG A 57 -17.80 2.27 35.21
N GLY A 58 -17.88 1.21 35.99
CA GLY A 58 -16.76 0.67 36.78
C GLY A 58 -15.68 0.08 35.88
N VAL A 59 -14.43 0.44 36.17
CA VAL A 59 -13.21 -0.06 35.53
C VAL A 59 -12.96 -1.49 36.01
N PHE A 60 -13.27 -2.49 35.18
CA PHE A 60 -12.87 -3.87 35.41
C PHE A 60 -11.43 -4.08 34.94
N LYS A 61 -10.51 -4.23 35.90
CA LYS A 61 -9.11 -4.62 35.66
C LYS A 61 -9.06 -6.12 35.33
N THR A 62 -8.89 -6.47 34.07
CA THR A 62 -8.63 -7.84 33.59
C THR A 62 -7.15 -8.20 33.80
N THR A 63 -6.84 -8.84 34.93
CA THR A 63 -5.53 -9.49 35.13
C THR A 63 -5.39 -10.72 34.23
N ARG A 64 -4.63 -10.59 33.13
CA ARG A 64 -4.19 -11.71 32.29
C ARG A 64 -3.22 -12.58 33.08
N ARG A 65 -3.67 -13.76 33.52
CA ARG A 65 -2.79 -14.82 34.05
C ARG A 65 -2.00 -15.42 32.88
N TYR A 66 -0.69 -15.15 32.83
CA TYR A 66 0.22 -15.87 31.96
C TYR A 66 0.29 -17.33 32.42
N ASN A 67 -0.24 -18.24 31.60
CA ASN A 67 -0.07 -19.67 31.78
C ASN A 67 1.39 -20.00 31.43
N THR A 68 2.19 -20.31 32.45
CA THR A 68 3.55 -20.84 32.35
C THR A 68 3.50 -22.26 31.78
N GLY A 69 3.27 -22.35 30.47
CA GLY A 69 3.35 -23.59 29.70
C GLY A 69 4.77 -24.14 29.68
N LYS A 70 4.89 -25.42 30.05
CA LYS A 70 6.11 -26.24 30.06
C LYS A 70 7.01 -25.97 28.86
N LYS A 71 8.28 -25.63 29.15
CA LYS A 71 9.37 -25.63 28.18
C LYS A 71 9.52 -27.04 27.60
N MET A 72 9.07 -27.26 26.37
CA MET A 72 9.42 -28.48 25.64
C MET A 72 10.92 -28.43 25.34
N SER A 73 11.62 -29.49 25.75
CA SER A 73 13.04 -29.66 25.52
C SER A 73 13.31 -29.87 24.03
N ILE A 74 14.22 -29.10 23.44
CA ILE A 74 14.71 -29.22 22.06
C ILE A 74 15.13 -30.66 21.70
N VAL A 75 15.49 -31.47 22.71
CA VAL A 75 15.94 -32.85 22.54
C VAL A 75 14.81 -33.78 22.04
N SER A 76 13.54 -33.51 22.37
CA SER A 76 12.42 -34.38 21.93
C SER A 76 12.00 -34.18 20.47
N THR A 77 12.42 -33.09 19.83
CA THR A 77 12.05 -32.78 18.43
C THR A 77 13.06 -33.36 17.43
N LEU A 78 14.22 -33.83 17.88
CA LEU A 78 15.31 -34.30 17.02
C LEU A 78 15.31 -35.81 16.73
N SER A 79 14.45 -36.60 17.39
CA SER A 79 14.50 -38.06 17.33
C SER A 79 13.61 -38.73 16.25
N HIS A 80 13.01 -37.97 15.32
CA HIS A 80 12.02 -38.53 14.38
C HIS A 80 12.28 -38.32 12.88
N MET A 81 13.52 -38.13 12.42
CA MET A 81 13.79 -37.91 10.98
C MET A 81 14.89 -38.82 10.40
N ASP A 82 14.62 -40.14 10.36
CA ASP A 82 15.38 -41.13 9.58
C ASP A 82 14.87 -41.24 8.14
N GLY A 83 14.92 -40.13 7.41
CA GLY A 83 14.70 -40.09 5.96
C GLY A 83 15.94 -39.53 5.25
N PRO A 84 16.29 -40.01 4.04
CA PRO A 84 17.44 -39.52 3.29
C PRO A 84 17.21 -38.05 2.90
N LYS A 85 17.82 -37.14 3.68
CA LYS A 85 17.78 -35.70 3.43
C LYS A 85 18.59 -35.40 2.17
N VAL A 86 17.90 -34.95 1.12
CA VAL A 86 18.53 -34.33 -0.05
C VAL A 86 19.37 -33.16 0.44
N ASN A 87 20.69 -33.32 0.37
CA ASN A 87 21.66 -32.32 0.80
C ASN A 87 21.73 -31.24 -0.29
N VAL A 88 20.78 -30.30 -0.25
CA VAL A 88 20.86 -29.06 -1.02
C VAL A 88 22.05 -28.25 -0.48
N SER A 89 23.17 -28.45 -1.16
CA SER A 89 24.46 -27.76 -1.05
C SER A 89 24.35 -26.40 -0.37
N ARG A 90 24.77 -26.39 0.89
CA ARG A 90 25.15 -25.20 1.65
C ARG A 90 26.32 -24.57 0.92
N ARG A 91 26.07 -23.49 0.17
CA ARG A 91 27.16 -22.55 -0.14
C ARG A 91 27.83 -22.19 1.19
N PRO A 92 29.18 -22.20 1.26
CA PRO A 92 29.87 -21.79 2.47
C PRO A 92 29.38 -20.38 2.82
N PRO A 93 28.98 -20.12 4.09
CA PRO A 93 28.64 -18.77 4.49
C PRO A 93 29.90 -17.94 4.29
N SER A 94 29.95 -17.15 3.22
CA SER A 94 30.76 -15.94 3.28
C SER A 94 30.27 -15.21 4.53
N ASN A 95 31.21 -14.76 5.35
CA ASN A 95 30.92 -14.01 6.57
C ASN A 95 30.24 -12.68 6.22
N ILE A 96 28.99 -12.75 5.75
CA ILE A 96 28.12 -11.62 5.54
C ILE A 96 27.49 -11.40 6.91
N LEU A 97 28.06 -10.45 7.63
CA LEU A 97 27.51 -9.95 8.85
C LEU A 97 26.15 -9.30 8.50
N TYR A 98 25.07 -10.06 8.61
CA TYR A 98 23.72 -9.52 8.58
C TYR A 98 23.48 -8.81 9.91
N ALA A 99 24.00 -7.59 10.03
CA ALA A 99 23.44 -6.65 10.99
C ALA A 99 22.07 -6.27 10.42
N PHE A 100 20.99 -6.81 10.99
CA PHE A 100 19.69 -6.15 10.89
C PHE A 100 19.82 -4.92 11.77
N PRO A 101 19.95 -3.71 11.20
CA PRO A 101 19.99 -2.55 12.06
C PRO A 101 18.65 -2.50 12.77
N HIS A 102 18.70 -2.67 14.09
CA HIS A 102 17.57 -2.44 14.98
C HIS A 102 17.44 -0.92 15.13
N PHE A 103 17.27 -0.21 14.01
CA PHE A 103 16.74 1.14 14.07
C PHE A 103 15.36 1.00 14.72
N ASP A 104 15.00 1.92 15.61
CA ASP A 104 13.59 2.14 15.95
C ASP A 104 12.88 2.45 14.63
N LYS A 105 12.34 1.39 14.00
CA LYS A 105 11.75 1.42 12.65
C LYS A 105 10.52 2.33 12.58
N CYS A 106 10.06 2.81 13.73
CA CYS A 106 8.79 3.50 13.87
C CYS A 106 8.83 4.97 13.42
N ASP A 107 10.01 5.63 13.37
CA ASP A 107 10.06 7.08 13.10
C ASP A 107 10.88 7.49 11.86
N SER A 108 11.58 6.56 11.21
CA SER A 108 12.32 6.92 10.00
C SER A 108 11.37 7.05 8.82
N LEU A 109 11.35 8.24 8.17
CA LEU A 109 10.65 8.46 6.90
C LEU A 109 11.03 7.44 5.82
N VAL A 110 12.20 6.81 5.93
CA VAL A 110 12.65 5.74 5.02
C VAL A 110 11.68 4.55 4.99
N TYR A 111 10.97 4.28 6.09
CA TYR A 111 9.96 3.21 6.14
C TYR A 111 8.57 3.67 5.72
N PHE A 112 8.38 4.95 5.38
CA PHE A 112 7.09 5.49 4.97
C PHE A 112 6.44 4.70 3.82
N PRO A 113 7.15 4.34 2.72
CA PRO A 113 6.57 3.52 1.66
C PRO A 113 6.01 2.19 2.18
N CYS A 114 6.76 1.48 3.02
CA CYS A 114 6.37 0.19 3.57
C CYS A 114 5.14 0.31 4.47
N THR A 115 5.12 1.29 5.36
CA THR A 115 4.01 1.55 6.27
C THR A 115 2.76 1.96 5.50
N MET A 116 2.90 2.84 4.50
CA MET A 116 1.81 3.25 3.61
C MET A 116 1.23 2.05 2.85
N THR A 117 2.07 1.23 2.20
CA THR A 117 1.59 0.05 1.45
C THR A 117 0.92 -0.96 2.37
N ARG A 118 1.41 -1.13 3.61
CA ARG A 118 0.78 -2.01 4.60
C ARG A 118 -0.65 -1.56 4.91
N HIS A 119 -0.85 -0.29 5.23
CA HIS A 119 -2.19 0.24 5.54
C HIS A 119 -3.12 0.24 4.32
N LEU A 120 -2.60 0.49 3.12
CA LEU A 120 -3.37 0.40 1.87
C LEU A 120 -3.81 -1.04 1.55
N ASN A 121 -2.97 -2.04 1.83
CA ASN A 121 -3.32 -3.45 1.63
C ASN A 121 -4.39 -3.93 2.63
N THR A 122 -4.38 -3.42 3.87
CA THR A 122 -5.39 -3.78 4.88
C THR A 122 -6.66 -2.95 4.78
N GLY A 123 -6.70 -1.92 3.95
CA GLY A 123 -7.82 -0.97 3.88
C GLY A 123 -8.00 -0.14 5.16
N ASP A 124 -6.95 0.01 5.97
CA ASP A 124 -7.02 0.80 7.21
C ASP A 124 -6.82 2.29 6.91
N PHE A 125 -7.88 2.91 6.40
CA PHE A 125 -7.88 4.33 6.03
C PHE A 125 -7.78 5.28 7.22
N THR A 126 -8.02 4.78 8.44
CA THR A 126 -7.81 5.57 9.66
C THR A 126 -6.33 5.65 9.97
N ALA A 127 -5.62 4.52 9.98
CA ALA A 127 -4.18 4.49 10.22
C ALA A 127 -3.38 5.22 9.14
N ILE A 128 -3.76 5.09 7.86
CA ILE A 128 -3.09 5.85 6.79
C ILE A 128 -3.32 7.36 6.92
N SER A 129 -4.50 7.79 7.33
CA SER A 129 -4.79 9.22 7.57
C SER A 129 -3.93 9.76 8.70
N LYS A 130 -3.76 8.99 9.79
CA LYS A 130 -2.82 9.32 10.87
C LYS A 130 -1.38 9.42 10.35
N LEU A 131 -0.92 8.41 9.60
CA LEU A 131 0.41 8.40 8.98
C LEU A 131 0.64 9.66 8.13
N PHE A 132 -0.35 10.05 7.33
CA PHE A 132 -0.28 11.22 6.47
C PHE A 132 -0.22 12.52 7.28
N ASN A 133 -1.10 12.69 8.27
CA ASN A 133 -1.05 13.86 9.16
C ASN A 133 0.30 13.96 9.90
N THR A 134 0.90 12.83 10.27
CA THR A 134 2.18 12.79 10.99
C THR A 134 3.39 13.07 10.11
N HIS A 135 3.40 12.68 8.85
CA HIS A 135 4.62 12.77 8.02
C HIS A 135 4.52 13.69 6.80
N LEU A 136 3.32 14.07 6.36
CA LEU A 136 3.15 14.94 5.20
C LEU A 136 2.99 16.39 5.62
N ASP A 137 3.44 17.27 4.72
CA ASP A 137 3.12 18.68 4.77
C ASP A 137 1.63 18.90 4.45
N LYS A 138 1.02 19.97 5.00
CA LYS A 138 -0.39 20.28 4.77
C LYS A 138 -0.69 20.55 3.29
N ASP A 139 0.27 21.11 2.57
CA ASP A 139 0.17 21.42 1.15
C ASP A 139 0.79 20.33 0.26
N CYS A 140 0.99 19.12 0.81
CA CYS A 140 1.54 18.00 0.05
C CYS A 140 0.67 17.66 -1.16
N ARG A 141 1.32 17.55 -2.33
CA ARG A 141 0.67 17.18 -3.59
C ARG A 141 1.04 15.76 -3.98
N VAL A 142 0.09 15.06 -4.59
CA VAL A 142 0.32 13.74 -5.18
C VAL A 142 0.16 13.84 -6.68
N PHE A 143 1.23 13.53 -7.41
CA PHE A 143 1.20 13.39 -8.85
C PHE A 143 1.08 11.91 -9.22
N MET A 144 0.11 11.57 -10.06
CA MET A 144 -0.12 10.21 -10.54
C MET A 144 -0.11 10.21 -12.06
N ASP A 145 0.94 9.64 -12.65
CA ASP A 145 1.01 9.50 -14.11
C ASP A 145 0.08 8.38 -14.62
N TYR A 146 -0.11 7.36 -13.78
CA TYR A 146 -0.84 6.17 -14.15
C TYR A 146 -2.31 6.51 -14.22
N ALA A 147 -2.95 6.08 -15.31
CA ALA A 147 -4.32 6.45 -15.67
C ALA A 147 -4.58 7.97 -15.88
N SER A 148 -3.53 8.76 -16.14
CA SER A 148 -3.64 10.17 -16.57
C SER A 148 -4.41 11.07 -15.59
N ILE A 149 -4.31 10.79 -14.29
CA ILE A 149 -4.99 11.55 -13.24
C ILE A 149 -4.32 12.92 -13.03
N GLY A 150 -2.98 12.96 -13.04
CA GLY A 150 -2.22 14.19 -12.79
C GLY A 150 -2.09 14.53 -11.32
N ASP A 151 -2.10 15.83 -11.01
CA ASP A 151 -1.95 16.35 -9.64
C ASP A 151 -3.27 16.29 -8.86
N ILE A 152 -3.25 15.63 -7.71
CA ILE A 152 -4.35 15.57 -6.76
C ILE A 152 -3.88 15.88 -5.33
N ASN A 153 -4.82 16.23 -4.47
CA ASN A 153 -4.55 16.39 -3.03
C ASN A 153 -4.64 15.04 -2.29
N ILE A 154 -4.17 15.02 -1.06
CA ILE A 154 -4.13 13.83 -0.20
C ILE A 154 -5.52 13.22 0.05
N LYS A 155 -6.56 14.05 0.22
CA LYS A 155 -7.92 13.56 0.44
C LYS A 155 -8.45 12.81 -0.79
N SER A 156 -8.23 13.36 -1.98
CA SER A 156 -8.55 12.72 -3.26
C SER A 156 -7.74 11.45 -3.47
N PHE A 157 -6.46 11.43 -3.09
CA PHE A 157 -5.63 10.24 -3.14
C PHE A 157 -6.15 9.11 -2.25
N LEU A 158 -6.53 9.40 -1.00
CA LEU A 158 -7.13 8.42 -0.10
C LEU A 158 -8.47 7.90 -0.64
N ARG A 159 -9.33 8.82 -1.11
CA ARG A 159 -10.62 8.46 -1.70
C ARG A 159 -10.46 7.56 -2.92
N LEU A 160 -9.47 7.84 -3.75
CA LEU A 160 -9.13 7.00 -4.89
C LEU A 160 -8.75 5.58 -4.43
N HIS A 161 -7.90 5.46 -3.41
CA HIS A 161 -7.49 4.15 -2.91
C HIS A 161 -8.62 3.35 -2.25
N GLU A 162 -9.60 4.02 -1.63
CA GLU A 162 -10.85 3.40 -1.14
C GLU A 162 -11.64 2.80 -2.31
N VAL A 163 -11.91 3.59 -3.35
CA VAL A 163 -12.67 3.14 -4.53
C VAL A 163 -11.94 2.01 -5.25
N MET A 164 -10.61 2.08 -5.32
CA MET A 164 -9.82 1.00 -5.92
C MET A 164 -9.82 -0.27 -5.09
N LEU A 165 -10.02 -0.21 -3.77
CA LEU A 165 -10.18 -1.40 -2.93
C LEU A 165 -11.52 -2.10 -3.22
N ASP A 166 -12.59 -1.31 -3.47
CA ASP A 166 -13.88 -1.85 -3.92
C ASP A 166 -13.78 -2.49 -5.31
N ALA A 167 -13.02 -1.87 -6.22
CA ALA A 167 -12.83 -2.38 -7.58
C ALA A 167 -11.91 -3.61 -7.66
N GLN A 168 -10.90 -3.67 -6.79
CA GLN A 168 -9.84 -4.68 -6.79
C GLN A 168 -9.61 -5.19 -5.35
N PRO A 169 -10.51 -6.04 -4.82
CA PRO A 169 -10.47 -6.47 -3.42
C PRO A 169 -9.27 -7.37 -3.09
N ASP A 170 -8.67 -7.99 -4.10
CA ASP A 170 -7.47 -8.84 -3.97
C ASP A 170 -6.16 -8.07 -4.24
N ARG A 171 -6.23 -6.74 -4.35
CA ARG A 171 -5.05 -5.89 -4.60
C ARG A 171 -4.05 -6.01 -3.46
N ILE A 172 -2.82 -6.38 -3.82
CA ILE A 172 -1.67 -6.41 -2.91
C ILE A 172 -0.52 -5.60 -3.47
N MET A 173 0.09 -4.78 -2.62
CA MET A 173 1.30 -4.01 -2.90
C MET A 173 2.47 -4.46 -2.03
N CYS A 174 3.66 -4.56 -2.61
CA CYS A 174 4.88 -4.94 -1.91
C CYS A 174 6.02 -3.99 -2.28
N VAL A 175 6.63 -3.35 -1.28
CA VAL A 175 7.84 -2.55 -1.48
C VAL A 175 9.02 -3.48 -1.70
N HIS A 176 9.65 -3.38 -2.87
CA HIS A 176 10.80 -4.20 -3.25
C HIS A 176 12.13 -3.54 -2.87
N THR A 177 12.28 -2.26 -3.20
CA THR A 177 13.48 -1.49 -2.89
C THR A 177 13.10 -0.13 -2.34
N THR A 178 13.95 0.40 -1.48
CA THR A 178 13.88 1.78 -1.02
C THR A 178 15.29 2.33 -0.96
N LYS A 179 15.51 3.48 -1.59
CA LYS A 179 16.77 4.20 -1.59
C LYS A 179 16.52 5.67 -1.25
N VAL A 180 17.46 6.28 -0.54
CA VAL A 180 17.43 7.71 -0.24
C VAL A 180 18.50 8.37 -1.10
N VAL A 181 18.10 9.39 -1.85
CA VAL A 181 18.99 10.21 -2.67
C VAL A 181 18.69 11.65 -2.32
N GLU A 182 19.62 12.31 -1.64
CA GLU A 182 19.44 13.69 -1.16
C GLU A 182 18.17 13.82 -0.31
N ASN A 183 17.23 14.70 -0.71
CA ASN A 183 15.96 14.95 -0.05
C ASN A 183 14.80 14.11 -0.64
N GLN A 184 15.11 13.00 -1.32
CA GLN A 184 14.14 12.12 -1.93
C GLN A 184 14.25 10.69 -1.41
N ILE A 185 13.10 10.09 -1.13
CA ILE A 185 12.96 8.67 -0.87
C ILE A 185 12.34 8.04 -2.11
N MET A 186 13.11 7.20 -2.79
CA MET A 186 12.69 6.50 -3.99
C MET A 186 12.41 5.05 -3.63
N ALA A 187 11.20 4.57 -3.90
CA ALA A 187 10.80 3.20 -3.65
C ALA A 187 10.23 2.55 -4.92
N SER A 188 10.60 1.29 -5.16
CA SER A 188 9.96 0.46 -6.18
C SER A 188 8.95 -0.44 -5.48
N VAL A 189 7.68 -0.35 -5.89
CA VAL A 189 6.57 -1.11 -5.33
C VAL A 189 5.98 -1.98 -6.43
N TYR A 190 5.81 -3.27 -6.16
CA TYR A 190 5.08 -4.16 -7.05
C TYR A 190 3.64 -4.29 -6.57
N LEU A 191 2.70 -4.14 -7.49
CA LEU A 191 1.27 -4.32 -7.27
C LEU A 191 0.81 -5.52 -8.09
N LYS A 192 -0.01 -6.36 -7.47
CA LYS A 192 -0.75 -7.44 -8.11
C LYS A 192 -2.23 -7.26 -7.78
N ALA A 193 -3.10 -7.37 -8.78
CA ALA A 193 -4.55 -7.27 -8.59
C ALA A 193 -5.29 -8.03 -9.70
N THR A 194 -6.51 -8.47 -9.41
CA THR A 194 -7.43 -8.99 -10.42
C THR A 194 -8.36 -7.87 -10.89
N ASP A 195 -8.34 -7.57 -12.18
CA ASP A 195 -9.32 -6.72 -12.85
C ASP A 195 -10.51 -7.58 -13.28
N ASN A 196 -11.49 -7.70 -12.38
CA ASN A 196 -12.76 -8.33 -12.66
C ASN A 196 -13.71 -7.33 -13.30
N ARG A 197 -14.16 -7.64 -14.52
CA ARG A 197 -14.98 -6.70 -15.30
C ARG A 197 -16.31 -6.38 -14.61
N THR A 198 -16.95 -7.37 -14.01
CA THR A 198 -18.28 -7.20 -13.38
C THR A 198 -18.18 -6.28 -12.16
N ILE A 199 -17.15 -6.45 -11.34
CA ILE A 199 -16.87 -5.59 -10.18
C ILE A 199 -16.55 -4.18 -10.65
N THR A 200 -15.61 -4.02 -11.59
CA THR A 200 -15.22 -2.73 -12.16
C THR A 200 -16.43 -1.98 -12.74
N ASP A 201 -17.27 -2.64 -13.55
CA ASP A 201 -18.49 -2.05 -14.12
C ASP A 201 -19.53 -1.70 -13.04
N SER A 202 -19.60 -2.47 -11.96
CA SER A 202 -20.46 -2.16 -10.81
C SER A 202 -20.00 -0.90 -10.08
N VAL A 203 -18.72 -0.81 -9.77
CA VAL A 203 -18.10 0.37 -9.12
C VAL A 203 -18.22 1.60 -10.00
N ALA A 204 -18.01 1.47 -11.32
CA ALA A 204 -18.17 2.55 -12.28
C ALA A 204 -19.56 3.23 -12.23
N ARG A 205 -20.61 2.46 -11.91
CA ARG A 205 -21.99 2.98 -11.81
C ARG A 205 -22.29 3.68 -10.49
N THR A 206 -21.53 3.38 -9.43
CA THR A 206 -21.79 3.90 -8.08
C THR A 206 -20.90 5.08 -7.71
N VAL A 207 -19.72 5.18 -8.31
CA VAL A 207 -18.75 6.25 -8.04
C VAL A 207 -19.23 7.57 -8.64
N LYS A 208 -19.43 8.57 -7.77
CA LYS A 208 -19.84 9.93 -8.15
C LYS A 208 -18.71 10.96 -8.10
N ASP A 209 -17.61 10.63 -7.43
CA ASP A 209 -16.47 11.53 -7.31
C ASP A 209 -15.85 11.75 -8.70
N PRO A 210 -15.66 12.99 -9.18
CA PRO A 210 -15.20 13.24 -10.55
C PRO A 210 -13.82 12.66 -10.87
N ILE A 211 -12.89 12.68 -9.91
CA ILE A 211 -11.54 12.16 -10.09
C ILE A 211 -11.60 10.65 -10.24
N CYS A 212 -12.34 9.98 -9.35
CA CYS A 212 -12.50 8.54 -9.40
C CYS A 212 -13.33 8.10 -10.62
N ALA A 213 -14.40 8.83 -10.97
CA ALA A 213 -15.27 8.53 -12.10
C ALA A 213 -14.48 8.59 -13.43
N GLY A 214 -13.57 9.54 -13.58
CA GLY A 214 -12.69 9.65 -14.75
C GLY A 214 -11.86 8.39 -15.02
N LEU A 215 -11.55 7.59 -13.99
CA LEU A 215 -10.86 6.31 -14.16
C LEU A 215 -11.73 5.23 -14.76
N PHE A 216 -13.04 5.31 -14.56
CA PHE A 216 -13.99 4.29 -14.99
C PHE A 216 -14.74 4.66 -16.28
N THR A 217 -14.67 5.92 -16.73
CA THR A 217 -15.29 6.35 -18.00
C THR A 217 -14.58 5.77 -19.21
N MET A 218 -13.26 5.60 -19.14
CA MET A 218 -12.46 5.01 -20.21
C MET A 218 -12.64 3.50 -20.25
N ASN A 219 -12.77 2.93 -21.46
CA ASN A 219 -12.82 1.49 -21.59
C ASN A 219 -11.47 0.86 -21.17
N ARG A 220 -11.52 -0.41 -20.73
CA ARG A 220 -10.35 -1.12 -20.19
C ARG A 220 -9.17 -1.14 -21.17
N ALA A 221 -9.44 -1.38 -22.46
CA ALA A 221 -8.42 -1.44 -23.49
C ALA A 221 -7.74 -0.08 -23.75
N GLU A 222 -8.48 1.03 -23.73
CA GLU A 222 -7.96 2.39 -23.86
C GLU A 222 -7.07 2.77 -22.68
N ARG A 223 -7.50 2.46 -21.45
CA ARG A 223 -6.64 2.64 -20.27
C ARG A 223 -5.34 1.86 -20.40
N MET A 224 -5.42 0.62 -20.88
CA MET A 224 -4.24 -0.21 -21.12
C MET A 224 -3.34 0.38 -22.21
N LYS A 225 -3.90 0.89 -23.32
CA LYS A 225 -3.14 1.57 -24.38
C LYS A 225 -2.36 2.76 -23.85
N LEU A 226 -2.98 3.60 -23.02
CA LEU A 226 -2.31 4.74 -22.39
C LEU A 226 -1.15 4.29 -21.50
N ASN A 227 -1.38 3.29 -20.65
CA ASN A 227 -0.35 2.76 -19.75
C ASN A 227 0.81 2.10 -20.53
N LEU A 228 0.54 1.43 -21.65
CA LEU A 228 1.56 0.75 -22.46
C LEU A 228 2.36 1.69 -23.36
N ALA A 229 1.86 2.89 -23.65
CA ALA A 229 2.56 3.87 -24.49
C ALA A 229 3.92 4.29 -23.90
N ALA A 230 4.01 4.38 -22.57
CA ALA A 230 5.22 4.74 -21.85
C ALA A 230 6.17 3.56 -21.57
N VAL A 231 5.75 2.32 -21.85
CA VAL A 231 6.51 1.12 -21.50
C VAL A 231 7.41 0.71 -22.67
N ASN A 232 8.69 0.46 -22.37
CA ASN A 232 9.66 -0.04 -23.33
C ASN A 232 9.43 -1.54 -23.60
N ARG A 233 8.46 -1.84 -24.46
CA ARG A 233 8.09 -3.18 -24.96
C ARG A 233 8.04 -3.20 -26.47
N THR A 234 8.16 -4.41 -27.02
CA THR A 234 7.92 -4.61 -28.45
C THR A 234 6.46 -4.32 -28.80
N GLU A 235 6.20 -3.83 -30.01
CA GLU A 235 4.84 -3.54 -30.46
C GLU A 235 3.96 -4.80 -30.49
N GLU A 236 4.54 -5.97 -30.76
CA GLU A 236 3.83 -7.26 -30.70
C GLU A 236 3.35 -7.59 -29.28
N GLU A 237 4.17 -7.37 -28.26
CA GLU A 237 3.78 -7.58 -26.86
C GLU A 237 2.69 -6.59 -26.44
N LYS A 238 2.83 -5.31 -26.84
CA LYS A 238 1.80 -4.30 -26.56
C LYS A 238 0.47 -4.68 -27.19
N LEU A 239 0.48 -5.12 -28.45
CA LEU A 239 -0.72 -5.57 -29.16
C LEU A 239 -1.40 -6.73 -28.43
N LYS A 240 -0.65 -7.76 -28.04
CA LYS A 240 -1.18 -8.91 -27.27
C LYS A 240 -1.80 -8.48 -25.94
N MET A 241 -1.18 -7.56 -25.23
CA MET A 241 -1.75 -7.03 -23.98
C MET A 241 -3.02 -6.22 -24.23
N ILE A 242 -3.09 -5.45 -25.32
CA ILE A 242 -4.30 -4.71 -25.69
C ILE A 242 -5.43 -5.68 -26.06
N GLU A 243 -5.15 -6.73 -26.82
CA GLU A 243 -6.12 -7.78 -27.17
C GLU A 243 -6.67 -8.48 -25.92
N LEU A 244 -5.79 -8.81 -24.96
CA LEU A 244 -6.21 -9.35 -23.67
C LEU A 244 -7.08 -8.35 -22.88
N ALA A 245 -6.74 -7.06 -22.89
CA ALA A 245 -7.53 -6.02 -22.23
C ALA A 245 -8.92 -5.83 -22.86
N ASP A 246 -9.05 -6.04 -24.17
CA ASP A 246 -10.31 -5.96 -24.91
C ASP A 246 -11.17 -7.23 -24.79
N SER A 247 -10.57 -8.33 -24.33
CA SER A 247 -11.29 -9.58 -24.07
C SER A 247 -12.41 -9.40 -23.03
N LYS A 248 -13.28 -10.42 -22.90
CA LYS A 248 -14.29 -10.47 -21.82
C LYS A 248 -13.79 -11.19 -20.57
N GLU A 249 -12.55 -11.68 -20.57
CA GLU A 249 -11.97 -12.42 -19.47
C GLU A 249 -11.59 -11.46 -18.33
N ASP A 250 -11.57 -12.00 -17.12
CA ASP A 250 -10.98 -11.34 -15.96
C ASP A 250 -9.46 -11.42 -16.08
N LEU A 251 -8.77 -10.38 -15.64
CA LEU A 251 -7.35 -10.22 -15.91
C LEU A 251 -6.58 -10.12 -14.60
N LEU A 252 -5.56 -10.96 -14.44
CA LEU A 252 -4.56 -10.79 -13.41
C LEU A 252 -3.50 -9.81 -13.91
N VAL A 253 -3.39 -8.67 -13.24
CA VAL A 253 -2.53 -7.55 -13.66
C VAL A 253 -1.39 -7.39 -12.66
N TYR A 254 -0.18 -7.24 -13.20
CA TYR A 254 1.01 -6.88 -12.44
C TYR A 254 1.48 -5.50 -12.85
N VAL A 255 1.77 -4.65 -11.86
CA VAL A 255 2.18 -3.27 -12.04
C VAL A 255 3.43 -3.01 -11.21
N ARG A 256 4.42 -2.33 -11.79
CA ARG A 256 5.53 -1.72 -11.07
C ARG A 256 5.23 -0.24 -10.88
N LEU A 257 5.20 0.19 -9.63
CA LEU A 257 5.07 1.59 -9.23
C LEU A 257 6.44 2.10 -8.78
N ASN A 258 6.90 3.18 -9.38
CA ASN A 258 8.04 3.95 -8.90
C ASN A 258 7.51 5.11 -8.07
N LEU A 259 7.68 5.03 -6.76
CA LEU A 259 7.27 6.04 -5.81
C LEU A 259 8.44 6.96 -5.49
N VAL A 260 8.29 8.26 -5.67
CA VAL A 260 9.28 9.26 -5.26
C VAL A 260 8.65 10.21 -4.26
N LEU A 261 9.16 10.21 -3.03
CA LEU A 261 8.72 11.08 -1.95
C LEU A 261 9.77 12.17 -1.75
N THR A 262 9.41 13.41 -2.04
CA THR A 262 10.29 14.55 -1.76
C THR A 262 9.95 15.09 -0.37
N PHE A 263 10.96 15.26 0.48
CA PHE A 263 10.78 15.84 1.82
C PHE A 263 11.58 17.13 1.98
N ASN A 264 11.15 17.94 2.94
CA ASN A 264 11.83 19.17 3.33
C ASN A 264 12.81 18.85 4.48
N ASP A 265 14.09 19.22 4.31
CA ASP A 265 15.13 18.91 5.29
C ASP A 265 14.98 19.62 6.63
N PHE A 266 14.28 20.75 6.68
CA PHE A 266 14.06 21.51 7.91
C PHE A 266 12.85 20.98 8.68
N THR A 267 11.71 20.79 8.00
CA THR A 267 10.47 20.34 8.65
C THR A 267 10.41 18.83 8.84
N LYS A 268 11.26 18.07 8.12
CA LYS A 268 11.20 16.61 8.02
C LYS A 268 9.82 16.10 7.61
N LYS A 269 9.11 16.87 6.78
CA LYS A 269 7.81 16.50 6.20
C LYS A 269 7.92 16.22 4.71
N ILE A 270 7.12 15.28 4.22
CA ILE A 270 6.98 14.98 2.80
C ILE A 270 6.14 16.08 2.15
N THR A 271 6.69 16.76 1.16
CA THR A 271 6.05 17.88 0.45
C THR A 271 5.46 17.47 -0.90
N SER A 272 5.91 16.35 -1.48
CA SER A 272 5.39 15.85 -2.75
C SER A 272 5.54 14.34 -2.84
N ILE A 273 4.56 13.70 -3.46
CA ILE A 273 4.51 12.27 -3.77
C ILE A 273 4.33 12.12 -5.27
N ILE A 274 5.26 11.46 -5.95
CA ILE A 274 5.16 11.11 -7.36
C ILE A 274 4.97 9.60 -7.46
N CYS A 275 3.87 9.18 -8.05
CA CYS A 275 3.49 7.78 -8.25
C CYS A 275 3.52 7.45 -9.74
N ASN A 276 4.60 6.83 -10.20
CA ASN A 276 4.76 6.46 -11.60
C ASN A 276 4.48 4.98 -11.83
N GLY A 277 3.42 4.63 -12.57
CA GLY A 277 2.95 3.25 -12.73
C GLY A 277 3.18 2.66 -14.11
N GLN A 278 3.68 1.42 -14.16
CA GLN A 278 3.92 0.69 -15.41
C GLN A 278 3.40 -0.74 -15.30
N VAL A 279 2.57 -1.15 -16.27
CA VAL A 279 2.07 -2.54 -16.33
C VAL A 279 3.21 -3.46 -16.76
N THR A 280 3.55 -4.45 -15.92
CA THR A 280 4.64 -5.38 -16.16
C THR A 280 4.16 -6.71 -16.76
N SER A 281 2.96 -7.17 -16.45
CA SER A 281 2.39 -8.33 -17.13
C SER A 281 0.89 -8.39 -16.91
N MET A 282 0.23 -9.16 -17.75
CA MET A 282 -1.19 -9.38 -17.67
C MET A 282 -1.53 -10.77 -18.19
N HIS A 283 -2.40 -11.47 -17.47
CA HIS A 283 -2.80 -12.83 -17.79
C HIS A 283 -4.30 -12.97 -17.65
N ALA A 284 -4.93 -13.72 -18.55
CA ALA A 284 -6.30 -14.15 -18.34
C ALA A 284 -6.39 -15.07 -17.13
N VAL A 285 -7.37 -14.83 -16.26
CA VAL A 285 -7.70 -15.76 -15.17
C VAL A 285 -8.53 -16.89 -15.77
N LYS A 286 -7.87 -18.01 -16.06
CA LYS A 286 -8.53 -19.24 -16.51
C LYS A 286 -8.66 -20.17 -15.31
N ASP A 287 -9.89 -20.45 -14.90
CA ASP A 287 -10.25 -21.42 -13.87
C ASP A 287 -9.49 -21.26 -12.54
N LEU A 288 -10.03 -20.40 -11.65
CA LEU A 288 -9.67 -20.37 -10.21
C LEU A 288 -10.30 -21.53 -9.45
#